data_AF-A0A7V1K4M2-F1
#
_entry.id   AF-A0A7V1K4M2-F1
#
_cell.length_a   1.000
_cell.length_b   1.000
_cell.length_c   1.000
_cell.angle_alpha   90.00
_cell.angle_beta   90.00
_cell.angle_gamma   90.00
#
_symmetry.space_group_name_H-M   'P 1'
#
loop_
_entity.id
_entity.type
_entity.pdbx_description
1 polymer ?
#
loop_
_entity_poly.entity_id
_entity_poly.type
_entity_poly.pdbx_seq_one_letter_code
_entity_poly.pdbx_strand_id
1 'polypeptide(L)'
;MTYLEKIQKAKARLMLDHPYFGTIASALKLEQNNELLTFSSDGEALRYNSEYIDRLDVAEVEFVMANGAMHAVLKHQPRSAGRTQWLWQTATDYVVNSMLVKNGMQLPEYANYEHKFDGMYAEEVYQMLRDEMMDDSFGMEEQIEQIMEGDDVHNENIHMQQENVASPDAPEQKYDKNSKDKEELSSTPSQNSEELSEELKEQFEQIFQKLNRQGTLPKDLKFAVP
;
A
#
# COMPACT_ATOMS: atom_id res chain seq x y z
N MET A 1 -15.41 -17.36 7.57
CA MET A 1 -14.75 -17.52 6.26
C MET A 1 -13.35 -16.98 6.41
N THR A 2 -12.36 -17.72 5.94
CA THR A 2 -10.97 -17.26 5.86
C THR A 2 -10.81 -16.20 4.76
N TYR A 3 -9.73 -15.44 4.78
CA TYR A 3 -9.42 -14.44 3.76
C TYR A 3 -9.40 -15.07 2.35
N LEU A 4 -8.84 -16.27 2.19
CA LEU A 4 -8.84 -17.00 0.90
C LEU A 4 -10.25 -17.33 0.42
N GLU A 5 -11.12 -17.81 1.31
CA GLU A 5 -12.52 -18.11 0.97
C GLU A 5 -13.28 -16.83 0.57
N LYS A 6 -13.03 -15.71 1.25
CA LYS A 6 -13.63 -14.42 0.90
C LYS A 6 -13.15 -13.92 -0.45
N ILE A 7 -11.86 -13.99 -0.74
CA ILE A 7 -11.29 -13.61 -2.04
C ILE A 7 -11.88 -14.46 -3.17
N GLN A 8 -11.96 -15.78 -3.00
CA GLN A 8 -12.57 -16.68 -3.98
C GLN A 8 -14.04 -16.34 -4.23
N LYS A 9 -14.79 -16.10 -3.15
CA LYS A 9 -16.20 -15.73 -3.24
C LYS A 9 -16.40 -14.35 -3.89
N ALA A 10 -15.56 -13.37 -3.56
CA ALA A 10 -15.57 -12.05 -4.16
C ALA A 10 -15.29 -12.11 -5.67
N LYS A 11 -14.27 -12.87 -6.10
CA LYS A 11 -14.02 -13.12 -7.53
C LYS A 11 -15.24 -13.73 -8.23
N ALA A 12 -15.87 -14.73 -7.62
CA ALA A 12 -17.06 -15.36 -8.19
C ALA A 12 -18.24 -14.38 -8.31
N ARG A 13 -18.46 -13.52 -7.31
CA ARG A 13 -19.53 -12.50 -7.34
C ARG A 13 -19.24 -11.41 -8.36
N LEU A 14 -18.03 -10.88 -8.41
CA LEU A 14 -17.63 -9.93 -9.45
C LEU A 14 -17.82 -10.51 -10.85
N MET A 15 -17.50 -11.79 -11.08
CA MET A 15 -17.72 -12.44 -12.38
C MET A 15 -19.21 -12.51 -12.78
N LEU A 16 -20.12 -12.61 -11.82
CA LEU A 16 -21.57 -12.70 -12.06
C LEU A 16 -22.21 -11.32 -12.18
N ASP A 17 -21.92 -10.43 -11.22
CA ASP A 17 -22.60 -9.14 -11.05
C ASP A 17 -21.90 -8.02 -11.83
N HIS A 18 -20.57 -8.12 -12.01
CA HIS A 18 -19.74 -7.13 -12.70
C HIS A 18 -18.70 -7.78 -13.65
N PRO A 19 -19.11 -8.51 -14.71
CA PRO A 19 -18.23 -9.43 -15.45
C PRO A 19 -16.93 -8.81 -15.98
N TYR A 20 -16.94 -7.53 -16.34
CA TYR A 20 -15.75 -6.81 -16.76
C TYR A 20 -14.71 -6.69 -15.63
N PHE A 21 -15.12 -6.23 -14.44
CA PHE A 21 -14.26 -6.20 -13.26
C PHE A 21 -13.86 -7.61 -12.84
N GLY A 22 -14.80 -8.56 -12.82
CA GLY A 22 -14.50 -9.95 -12.47
C GLY A 22 -13.41 -10.57 -13.35
N THR A 23 -13.44 -10.31 -14.65
CA THR A 23 -12.45 -10.83 -15.60
C THR A 23 -11.06 -10.28 -15.30
N ILE A 24 -10.95 -8.96 -15.14
CA ILE A 24 -9.67 -8.28 -14.91
C ILE A 24 -9.14 -8.61 -13.51
N ALA A 25 -9.98 -8.52 -12.48
CA ALA A 25 -9.63 -8.86 -11.10
C ALA A 25 -9.16 -10.32 -10.95
N SER A 26 -9.68 -11.23 -11.78
CA SER A 26 -9.25 -12.63 -11.78
C SER A 26 -7.87 -12.84 -12.37
N ALA A 27 -7.41 -11.94 -13.25
CA ALA A 27 -6.09 -11.99 -13.88
C ALA A 27 -4.98 -11.36 -13.02
N LEU A 28 -5.33 -10.57 -12.01
CA LEU A 28 -4.36 -9.97 -11.09
C LEU A 28 -3.59 -11.05 -10.32
N LYS A 29 -2.28 -10.83 -10.18
CA LYS A 29 -1.45 -11.62 -9.25
C LYS A 29 -1.85 -11.25 -7.83
N LEU A 30 -2.15 -12.25 -7.00
CA LEU A 30 -2.47 -12.02 -5.59
C LEU A 30 -1.24 -12.26 -4.74
N GLU A 31 -0.82 -11.24 -4.00
CA GLU A 31 0.36 -11.29 -3.14
C GLU A 31 -0.05 -10.98 -1.71
N GLN A 32 0.08 -11.96 -0.81
CA GLN A 32 -0.10 -11.69 0.60
C GLN A 32 1.10 -10.87 1.08
N ASN A 33 0.83 -9.70 1.67
CA ASN A 33 1.82 -8.86 2.33
C ASN A 33 1.22 -8.29 3.62
N ASN A 34 1.60 -8.87 4.76
CA ASN A 34 1.15 -8.42 6.08
C ASN A 34 1.98 -7.25 6.64
N GLU A 35 2.97 -6.77 5.89
CA GLU A 35 3.65 -5.49 6.15
C GLU A 35 2.83 -4.29 5.64
N LEU A 36 1.77 -4.51 4.86
CA LEU A 36 0.83 -3.45 4.51
C LEU A 36 -0.21 -3.25 5.62
N LEU A 37 -0.70 -2.03 5.79
CA LEU A 37 -1.83 -1.81 6.69
C LEU A 37 -3.14 -2.41 6.14
N THR A 38 -3.37 -2.28 4.83
CA THR A 38 -4.60 -2.71 4.17
C THR A 38 -4.32 -3.49 2.88
N PHE A 39 -4.29 -2.80 1.74
CA PHE A 39 -4.01 -3.36 0.42
C PHE A 39 -3.44 -2.27 -0.49
N SER A 40 -2.74 -2.68 -1.54
CA SER A 40 -2.25 -1.81 -2.60
C SER A 40 -2.26 -2.54 -3.94
N SER A 41 -2.34 -1.80 -5.04
CA SER A 41 -2.26 -2.39 -6.38
C SER A 41 -1.58 -1.47 -7.38
N ASP A 42 -0.69 -2.05 -8.17
CA ASP A 42 -0.05 -1.42 -9.33
C ASP A 42 -0.76 -1.75 -10.66
N GLY A 43 -1.87 -2.49 -10.58
CA GLY A 43 -2.64 -2.98 -11.74
C GLY A 43 -2.13 -4.30 -12.32
N GLU A 44 -1.00 -4.83 -11.87
CA GLU A 44 -0.53 -6.19 -12.20
C GLU A 44 -0.68 -7.13 -11.01
N ALA A 45 -0.25 -6.68 -9.83
CA ALA A 45 -0.40 -7.34 -8.55
C ALA A 45 -1.37 -6.57 -7.64
N LEU A 46 -2.17 -7.32 -6.90
CA LEU A 46 -2.92 -6.85 -5.75
C LEU A 46 -2.25 -7.43 -4.51
N ARG A 47 -1.61 -6.55 -3.74
CA ARG A 47 -0.97 -6.86 -2.47
C ARG A 47 -1.95 -6.60 -1.35
N TYR A 48 -2.05 -7.52 -0.40
CA TYR A 48 -3.05 -7.40 0.66
C TYR A 48 -2.53 -7.94 1.99
N ASN A 49 -2.93 -7.28 3.07
CA ASN A 49 -2.79 -7.79 4.42
C ASN A 49 -3.91 -8.80 4.69
N SER A 50 -3.54 -10.06 4.94
CA SER A 50 -4.48 -11.15 5.21
C SER A 50 -5.35 -10.91 6.45
N GLU A 51 -4.80 -10.28 7.51
CA GLU A 51 -5.53 -9.97 8.74
C GLU A 51 -6.59 -8.90 8.50
N TYR A 52 -6.30 -7.94 7.62
CA TYR A 52 -7.26 -6.93 7.19
C TYR A 52 -8.40 -7.57 6.38
N ILE A 53 -8.11 -8.39 5.37
CA ILE A 53 -9.13 -9.11 4.59
C ILE A 53 -9.97 -10.05 5.48
N ASP A 54 -9.39 -10.64 6.52
CA ASP A 54 -10.12 -11.47 7.49
C ASP A 54 -11.14 -10.69 8.31
N ARG A 55 -11.04 -9.36 8.41
CA ARG A 55 -12.02 -8.51 9.09
C ARG A 55 -13.13 -8.00 8.17
N LEU A 56 -12.87 -7.86 6.88
CA LEU A 56 -13.84 -7.38 5.88
C LEU A 56 -14.97 -8.37 5.61
N ASP A 57 -16.15 -7.90 5.23
CA ASP A 57 -17.16 -8.75 4.62
C ASP A 57 -16.85 -9.06 3.14
N VAL A 58 -17.64 -9.93 2.51
CA VAL A 58 -17.38 -10.34 1.12
C VAL A 58 -17.57 -9.18 0.15
N ALA A 59 -18.53 -8.27 0.38
CA ALA A 59 -18.80 -7.14 -0.50
C ALA A 59 -17.69 -6.09 -0.43
N GLU A 60 -17.09 -5.88 0.74
CA GLU A 60 -15.87 -5.08 0.89
C GLU A 60 -14.68 -5.73 0.17
N VAL A 61 -14.53 -7.06 0.23
CA VAL A 61 -13.47 -7.75 -0.55
C VAL A 61 -13.72 -7.64 -2.07
N GLU A 62 -14.98 -7.64 -2.52
CA GLU A 62 -15.32 -7.34 -3.93
C GLU A 62 -14.83 -5.95 -4.33
N PHE A 63 -14.96 -4.94 -3.45
CA PHE A 63 -14.41 -3.61 -3.67
C PHE A 63 -12.89 -3.62 -3.81
N VAL A 64 -12.17 -4.29 -2.90
CA VAL A 64 -10.69 -4.39 -2.95
C VAL A 64 -10.23 -5.00 -4.28
N MET A 65 -10.90 -6.07 -4.72
CA MET A 65 -10.60 -6.72 -5.99
C MET A 65 -10.93 -5.82 -7.20
N ALA A 66 -12.02 -5.05 -7.15
CA ALA A 66 -12.37 -4.09 -8.17
C ALA A 66 -11.41 -2.89 -8.23
N ASN A 67 -10.86 -2.46 -7.09
CA ASN A 67 -9.82 -1.42 -7.04
C ASN A 67 -8.58 -1.86 -7.82
N GLY A 68 -8.07 -3.08 -7.56
CA GLY A 68 -6.94 -3.61 -8.32
C GLY A 68 -7.24 -3.71 -9.83
N ALA A 69 -8.47 -4.10 -10.19
CA ALA A 69 -8.88 -4.13 -11.59
C ALA A 69 -8.91 -2.75 -12.24
N MET A 70 -9.34 -1.72 -11.50
CA MET A 70 -9.37 -0.34 -11.98
C MET A 70 -7.96 0.23 -12.17
N HIS A 71 -7.00 -0.09 -11.30
CA HIS A 71 -5.60 0.27 -11.52
C HIS A 71 -5.05 -0.33 -12.83
N ALA A 72 -5.41 -1.59 -13.12
CA ALA A 72 -5.04 -2.25 -14.37
C ALA A 72 -5.65 -1.55 -15.61
N VAL A 73 -6.94 -1.18 -15.53
CA VAL A 73 -7.67 -0.51 -16.61
C VAL A 73 -7.14 0.89 -16.87
N LEU A 74 -6.93 1.68 -15.81
CA LEU A 74 -6.55 3.09 -15.89
C LEU A 74 -5.05 3.32 -16.08
N LYS A 75 -4.24 2.26 -15.97
CA LYS A 75 -2.79 2.27 -16.15
C LYS A 75 -2.14 3.39 -15.34
N HIS A 76 -2.40 3.39 -14.04
CA HIS A 76 -1.86 4.40 -13.13
C HIS A 76 -0.35 4.32 -12.97
N GLN A 77 0.24 3.12 -12.98
CA GLN A 77 1.67 2.97 -12.73
C GLN A 77 2.55 3.72 -13.75
N PRO A 78 2.36 3.60 -15.08
CA PRO A 78 3.13 4.37 -16.05
C PRO A 78 2.88 5.89 -16.01
N ARG A 79 1.78 6.34 -15.39
CA ARG A 79 1.41 7.76 -15.28
C ARG A 79 2.12 8.46 -14.12
N SER A 80 2.78 7.74 -13.21
CA SER A 80 3.52 8.31 -12.08
C SER A 80 4.49 9.41 -12.52
N ALA A 81 5.24 9.19 -13.61
CA ALA A 81 6.08 10.19 -14.25
C ALA A 81 7.09 10.88 -13.30
N GLY A 82 7.77 10.10 -12.44
CA GLY A 82 8.78 10.61 -11.50
C GLY A 82 8.19 11.25 -10.25
N ARG A 83 6.93 10.94 -9.93
CA ARG A 83 6.29 11.33 -8.66
C ARG A 83 6.66 10.33 -7.57
N THR A 84 6.66 10.81 -6.32
CA THR A 84 6.84 10.00 -5.11
C THR A 84 5.83 8.85 -5.10
N GLN A 85 6.33 7.62 -4.95
CA GLN A 85 5.58 6.41 -5.27
C GLN A 85 4.41 6.21 -4.29
N TRP A 86 4.65 6.32 -2.99
CA TRP A 86 3.58 6.14 -1.99
C TRP A 86 2.48 7.21 -2.12
N LEU A 87 2.86 8.45 -2.42
CA LEU A 87 1.92 9.56 -2.59
C LEU A 87 1.11 9.40 -3.88
N TRP A 88 1.75 8.92 -4.95
CA TRP A 88 1.07 8.57 -6.19
C TRP A 88 0.08 7.41 -6.01
N GLN A 89 0.47 6.36 -5.28
CA GLN A 89 -0.43 5.26 -4.94
C GLN A 89 -1.64 5.79 -4.16
N THR A 90 -1.41 6.64 -3.16
CA THR A 90 -2.48 7.25 -2.35
C THR A 90 -3.44 8.08 -3.22
N ALA A 91 -2.91 8.94 -4.10
CA ALA A 91 -3.71 9.78 -4.98
C ALA A 91 -4.57 8.94 -5.95
N THR A 92 -3.98 7.91 -6.53
CA THR A 92 -4.67 7.02 -7.47
C THR A 92 -5.74 6.19 -6.77
N ASP A 93 -5.51 5.76 -5.52
CA ASP A 93 -6.52 5.09 -4.71
C ASP A 93 -7.71 5.98 -4.37
N TYR A 94 -7.51 7.25 -4.01
CA TYR A 94 -8.64 8.18 -3.81
C TYR A 94 -9.53 8.29 -5.06
N VAL A 95 -8.93 8.38 -6.25
CA VAL A 95 -9.65 8.45 -7.52
C VAL A 95 -10.40 7.16 -7.81
N VAL A 96 -9.73 6.01 -7.70
CA VAL A 96 -10.35 4.70 -7.95
C VAL A 96 -11.48 4.45 -6.95
N ASN A 97 -11.24 4.69 -5.67
CA ASN A 97 -12.22 4.44 -4.62
C ASN A 97 -13.45 5.34 -4.80
N SER A 98 -13.26 6.61 -5.18
CA SER A 98 -14.37 7.49 -5.54
C SER A 98 -15.22 6.92 -6.68
N MET A 99 -14.58 6.41 -7.74
CA MET A 99 -15.30 5.79 -8.86
C MET A 99 -16.09 4.55 -8.41
N LEU A 100 -15.51 3.68 -7.58
CA LEU A 100 -16.18 2.46 -7.11
C LEU A 100 -17.36 2.77 -6.18
N VAL A 101 -17.19 3.69 -5.23
CA VAL A 101 -18.26 4.14 -4.33
C VAL A 101 -19.41 4.75 -5.13
N LYS A 102 -19.11 5.62 -6.10
CA LYS A 102 -20.13 6.21 -6.98
C LYS A 102 -20.91 5.16 -7.79
N ASN A 103 -20.32 4.00 -8.05
CA ASN A 103 -20.96 2.86 -8.71
C ASN A 103 -21.64 1.89 -7.73
N GLY A 104 -21.78 2.26 -6.45
CA GLY A 104 -22.55 1.52 -5.46
C GLY A 104 -21.81 0.33 -4.84
N MET A 105 -20.48 0.24 -5.02
CA MET A 105 -19.69 -0.78 -4.33
C MET A 105 -19.47 -0.40 -2.86
N GLN A 106 -19.44 -1.41 -1.99
CA GLN A 106 -19.29 -1.21 -0.55
C GLN A 106 -17.84 -0.87 -0.20
N LEU A 107 -17.60 0.36 0.23
CA LEU A 107 -16.27 0.84 0.63
C LEU A 107 -15.79 0.07 1.87
N PRO A 108 -14.59 -0.55 1.81
CA PRO A 108 -13.97 -1.19 2.97
C PRO A 108 -13.58 -0.18 4.03
N GLU A 109 -13.68 -0.58 5.30
CA GLU A 109 -13.04 0.16 6.39
C GLU A 109 -11.54 0.40 6.07
N TYR A 110 -10.98 1.54 6.44
CA TYR A 110 -9.59 1.97 6.17
C TYR A 110 -9.21 2.27 4.73
N ALA A 111 -10.13 2.23 3.77
CA ALA A 111 -9.84 2.68 2.41
C ALA A 111 -9.66 4.21 2.34
N ASN A 112 -8.74 4.66 1.47
CA ASN A 112 -8.52 6.08 1.16
C ASN A 112 -9.73 6.60 0.37
N TYR A 113 -10.60 7.40 0.97
CA TYR A 113 -11.77 7.95 0.30
C TYR A 113 -12.19 9.31 0.88
N GLU A 114 -12.33 10.30 0.01
CA GLU A 114 -12.87 11.61 0.36
C GLU A 114 -13.72 12.17 -0.78
N HIS A 115 -14.91 12.68 -0.44
CA HIS A 115 -15.80 13.33 -1.40
C HIS A 115 -15.16 14.50 -2.16
N LYS A 116 -14.15 15.16 -1.58
CA LYS A 116 -13.45 16.30 -2.23
C LYS A 116 -12.75 15.88 -3.53
N PHE A 117 -12.39 14.61 -3.68
CA PHE A 117 -11.71 14.08 -4.86
C PHE A 117 -12.66 13.49 -5.92
N ASP A 118 -13.98 13.60 -5.73
CA ASP A 118 -14.97 13.03 -6.64
C ASP A 118 -14.86 13.62 -8.06
N GLY A 119 -14.52 12.76 -9.02
CA GLY A 119 -14.42 13.12 -10.45
C GLY A 119 -13.10 13.78 -10.87
N MET A 120 -12.12 13.87 -9.98
CA MET A 120 -10.79 14.43 -10.26
C MET A 120 -9.86 13.41 -10.95
N TYR A 121 -8.83 13.91 -11.63
CA TYR A 121 -7.73 13.09 -12.14
C TYR A 121 -6.71 12.79 -11.04
N ALA A 122 -6.04 11.64 -11.12
CA ALA A 122 -5.02 11.24 -10.14
C ALA A 122 -3.88 12.24 -10.02
N GLU A 123 -3.51 12.91 -11.11
CA GLU A 123 -2.51 13.97 -11.13
C GLU A 123 -2.94 15.22 -10.36
N GLU A 124 -4.23 15.57 -10.40
CA GLU A 124 -4.78 16.69 -9.64
C GLU A 124 -4.82 16.35 -8.14
N VAL A 125 -5.29 15.14 -7.81
CA VAL A 125 -5.30 14.67 -6.42
C VAL A 125 -3.89 14.60 -5.85
N TYR A 126 -2.91 14.09 -6.60
CA TYR A 126 -1.52 14.08 -6.17
C TYR A 126 -1.01 15.48 -5.87
N GLN A 127 -1.30 16.44 -6.75
CA GLN A 127 -0.87 17.82 -6.56
C GLN A 127 -1.46 18.41 -5.29
N MET A 128 -2.76 18.19 -5.05
CA MET A 128 -3.42 18.65 -3.82
C MET A 128 -2.83 18.01 -2.56
N LEU A 129 -2.62 16.69 -2.56
CA LEU A 129 -2.04 16.00 -1.41
C LEU A 129 -0.62 16.48 -1.12
N ARG A 130 0.19 16.71 -2.16
CA ARG A 130 1.52 17.28 -2.02
C ARG A 130 1.47 18.68 -1.42
N ASP A 131 0.59 19.53 -1.92
CA ASP A 131 0.48 20.91 -1.46
C ASP A 131 -0.03 20.96 -0.01
N GLU A 132 -1.00 20.11 0.34
CA GLU A 132 -1.48 19.92 1.72
C GLU A 132 -0.33 19.47 2.64
N MET A 133 0.54 18.56 2.19
CA MET A 133 1.71 18.13 2.96
C MET A 133 2.73 19.26 3.16
N MET A 134 2.95 20.11 2.16
CA MET A 134 3.90 21.22 2.27
C MET A 134 3.35 22.36 3.16
N ASP A 135 2.08 22.73 2.98
CA ASP A 135 1.44 23.84 3.73
C ASP A 135 1.36 23.54 5.23
N ASP A 136 1.09 22.28 5.60
CA ASP A 136 0.98 21.84 6.98
C ASP A 136 2.32 21.72 7.72
N SER A 137 3.43 21.85 7.00
CA SER A 137 4.77 21.49 7.46
C SER A 137 5.68 22.69 7.65
N PHE A 138 5.10 23.81 8.10
CA PHE A 138 5.77 25.08 8.30
C PHE A 138 7.13 24.92 9.01
N GLY A 139 8.21 25.21 8.30
CA GLY A 139 9.60 25.12 8.80
C GLY A 139 10.28 23.75 8.63
N MET A 140 9.67 22.83 7.89
CA MET A 140 10.18 21.49 7.59
C MET A 140 10.17 21.18 6.07
N GLU A 141 10.11 22.20 5.22
CA GLU A 141 9.99 22.03 3.76
C GLU A 141 11.16 21.22 3.17
N GLU A 142 12.40 21.52 3.58
CA GLU A 142 13.60 20.82 3.09
C GLU A 142 13.60 19.32 3.46
N GLN A 143 13.01 18.95 4.59
CA GLN A 143 12.95 17.55 5.04
C GLN A 143 11.91 16.77 4.25
N ILE A 144 10.76 17.36 3.96
CA ILE A 144 9.72 16.72 3.13
C ILE A 144 10.21 16.55 1.70
N GLU A 145 10.89 17.54 1.14
CA GLU A 145 11.51 17.40 -0.18
C GLU A 145 12.51 16.23 -0.20
N GLN A 146 13.38 16.11 0.79
CA GLN A 146 14.32 14.98 0.89
C GLN A 146 13.62 13.62 0.98
N ILE A 147 12.51 13.54 1.73
CA ILE A 147 11.71 12.31 1.84
C ILE A 147 11.06 11.96 0.50
N MET A 148 10.49 12.97 -0.17
CA MET A 148 9.85 12.80 -1.47
C MET A 148 10.84 12.40 -2.58
N GLU A 149 12.09 12.86 -2.49
CA GLU A 149 13.20 12.49 -3.39
C GLU A 149 13.81 11.12 -3.06
N GLY A 150 13.83 10.71 -1.78
CA GLY A 150 14.42 9.45 -1.34
C GLY A 150 13.61 8.19 -1.70
N ASP A 151 12.33 8.34 -2.00
CA ASP A 151 11.41 7.26 -2.34
C ASP A 151 11.63 6.68 -3.77
N ASP A 152 12.50 7.31 -4.57
CA ASP A 152 12.82 6.90 -5.96
C ASP A 152 13.88 5.77 -6.04
N VAL A 153 14.27 5.20 -4.89
CA VAL A 153 15.25 4.10 -4.82
C VAL A 153 14.55 2.77 -4.53
N HIS A 154 14.23 2.04 -5.61
CA HIS A 154 13.98 0.59 -5.64
C HIS A 154 13.16 -0.02 -4.47
N ASN A 155 11.90 -0.31 -4.81
CA ASN A 155 11.07 -1.42 -4.36
C ASN A 155 11.85 -2.67 -3.91
N GLU A 156 12.36 -2.66 -2.67
CA GLU A 156 12.69 -3.78 -1.78
C GLU A 156 13.24 -3.15 -0.48
N ASN A 157 12.45 -3.19 0.61
CA ASN A 157 12.71 -2.72 1.97
C ASN A 157 12.11 -1.35 2.38
N ILE A 158 10.80 -1.33 2.66
CA ILE A 158 10.36 -0.80 3.97
C ILE A 158 10.50 -1.95 4.98
N HIS A 159 11.73 -2.43 5.16
CA HIS A 159 12.05 -3.41 6.20
C HIS A 159 12.59 -2.65 7.40
N MET A 160 11.69 -2.11 8.22
CA MET A 160 12.07 -1.64 9.55
C MET A 160 11.96 -2.78 10.53
N GLN A 161 13.07 -3.50 10.65
CA GLN A 161 13.47 -4.38 11.75
C GLN A 161 12.32 -5.07 12.53
N GLN A 162 12.04 -6.32 12.18
CA GLN A 162 11.56 -7.28 13.18
C GLN A 162 12.74 -8.16 13.63
N GLU A 163 13.39 -7.79 14.72
CA GLU A 163 14.06 -8.81 15.53
C GLU A 163 13.06 -9.48 16.48
N ASN A 164 13.22 -10.80 16.57
CA ASN A 164 12.69 -11.74 17.55
C ASN A 164 11.26 -12.26 17.38
N VAL A 165 11.12 -13.26 16.51
CA VAL A 165 10.37 -14.48 16.88
C VAL A 165 11.21 -15.71 16.58
N ALA A 166 11.99 -16.15 17.57
CA ALA A 166 12.53 -17.49 17.59
C ALA A 166 11.42 -18.49 17.92
N SER A 167 11.19 -19.48 17.07
CA SER A 167 10.85 -20.84 17.51
C SER A 167 11.00 -21.89 16.39
N PRO A 168 11.22 -23.16 16.77
CA PRO A 168 12.09 -24.07 16.04
C PRO A 168 11.34 -25.11 15.20
N ASP A 169 12.12 -25.80 14.37
CA ASP A 169 11.94 -27.13 13.77
C ASP A 169 11.70 -27.25 12.24
N ALA A 170 12.68 -27.95 11.65
CA ALA A 170 12.64 -28.81 10.45
C ALA A 170 13.13 -28.21 9.10
N PRO A 171 13.66 -29.03 8.17
CA PRO A 171 15.09 -29.32 8.09
C PRO A 171 15.74 -28.98 6.73
N GLU A 172 17.09 -28.93 6.77
CA GLU A 172 18.04 -28.62 5.69
C GLU A 172 17.77 -29.30 4.33
N GLN A 173 17.84 -28.51 3.25
CA GLN A 173 18.29 -29.00 1.94
C GLN A 173 19.31 -28.03 1.31
N LYS A 174 20.50 -28.60 1.06
CA LYS A 174 21.67 -27.98 0.45
C LYS A 174 21.46 -27.76 -1.05
N TYR A 175 21.80 -26.57 -1.56
CA TYR A 175 22.32 -26.40 -2.91
C TYR A 175 23.47 -25.40 -2.92
N ASP A 176 24.57 -25.84 -3.54
CA ASP A 176 25.88 -25.22 -3.62
C ASP A 176 26.14 -24.83 -5.10
N LYS A 177 26.47 -23.56 -5.38
CA LYS A 177 27.71 -23.09 -6.06
C LYS A 177 27.59 -21.75 -6.80
N ASN A 178 28.46 -20.83 -6.36
CA ASN A 178 29.34 -19.93 -7.13
C ASN A 178 28.76 -18.87 -8.08
N SER A 179 29.02 -17.57 -7.79
CA SER A 179 30.27 -16.90 -8.23
C SER A 179 30.36 -15.42 -7.81
N LYS A 180 31.50 -15.10 -7.15
CA LYS A 180 32.39 -13.93 -7.29
C LYS A 180 31.99 -12.52 -6.85
N ASP A 181 32.70 -12.10 -5.79
CA ASP A 181 33.41 -10.84 -5.57
C ASP A 181 32.63 -9.53 -5.56
N LYS A 182 32.46 -8.95 -4.36
CA LYS A 182 32.87 -7.57 -4.04
C LYS A 182 32.81 -7.24 -2.54
N GLU A 183 34.00 -7.03 -2.00
CA GLU A 183 34.41 -6.05 -0.97
C GLU A 183 33.55 -5.93 0.31
N GLU A 184 34.08 -6.54 1.38
CA GLU A 184 33.74 -6.23 2.77
C GLU A 184 34.14 -4.78 3.11
N LEU A 185 33.17 -3.97 3.50
CA LEU A 185 33.41 -2.78 4.32
C LEU A 185 32.54 -2.87 5.57
N SER A 186 33.13 -3.36 6.66
CA SER A 186 32.50 -3.32 7.97
C SER A 186 32.30 -1.87 8.38
N SER A 187 31.05 -1.45 8.53
CA SER A 187 30.73 -0.23 9.27
C SER A 187 29.63 -0.55 10.26
N THR A 188 30.01 -0.52 11.53
CA THR A 188 29.13 -0.48 12.70
C THR A 188 28.02 0.56 12.50
N PRO A 189 26.75 0.29 12.87
CA PRO A 189 25.70 1.30 12.82
C PRO A 189 26.06 2.42 13.81
N SER A 190 26.16 3.65 13.32
CA SER A 190 26.36 4.82 14.18
C SER A 190 25.02 5.28 14.72
N GLN A 191 24.96 5.60 16.02
CA GLN A 191 23.74 5.97 16.76
C GLN A 191 22.90 7.10 16.10
N ASN A 192 23.50 7.95 15.25
CA ASN A 192 22.78 8.97 14.50
C ASN A 192 21.80 8.43 13.45
N SER A 193 22.00 7.22 12.90
CA SER A 193 21.08 6.67 11.88
C SER A 193 19.77 6.15 12.45
N GLU A 194 19.74 5.82 13.75
CA GLU A 194 18.55 5.30 14.42
C GLU A 194 17.60 6.44 14.81
N GLU A 195 18.11 7.55 15.35
CA GLU A 195 17.31 8.75 15.68
C GLU A 195 16.66 9.37 14.42
N LEU A 196 17.41 9.49 13.32
CA LEU A 196 16.89 9.93 12.01
C LEU A 196 15.76 9.01 11.49
N SER A 197 15.77 7.73 11.87
CA SER A 197 14.74 6.76 11.47
C SER A 197 13.48 6.81 12.33
N GLU A 198 13.61 7.17 13.61
CA GLU A 198 12.47 7.31 14.52
C GLU A 198 11.72 8.62 14.30
N GLU A 199 12.44 9.73 14.12
CA GLU A 199 11.84 11.02 13.79
C GLU A 199 11.08 10.96 12.45
N LEU A 200 11.68 10.31 11.45
CA LEU A 200 11.04 10.05 10.16
C LEU A 200 9.78 9.16 10.29
N LYS A 201 9.81 8.16 11.17
CA LYS A 201 8.66 7.30 11.47
C LYS A 201 7.51 8.07 12.10
N GLU A 202 7.78 8.84 13.13
CA GLU A 202 6.76 9.67 13.79
C GLU A 202 6.17 10.69 12.82
N GLN A 203 6.98 11.23 11.89
CA GLN A 203 6.52 12.17 10.88
C GLN A 203 5.64 11.51 9.80
N PHE A 204 6.02 10.34 9.29
CA PHE A 204 5.14 9.56 8.42
C PHE A 204 3.82 9.24 9.11
N GLU A 205 3.87 8.81 10.37
CA GLU A 205 2.67 8.53 11.16
C GLU A 205 1.76 9.78 11.27
N GLN A 206 2.31 10.97 11.50
CA GLN A 206 1.55 12.22 11.51
C GLN A 206 0.93 12.55 10.16
N ILE A 207 1.66 12.35 9.05
CA ILE A 207 1.13 12.55 7.69
C ILE A 207 0.01 11.54 7.41
N PHE A 208 0.20 10.27 7.75
CA PHE A 208 -0.78 9.21 7.54
C PHE A 208 -2.02 9.37 8.42
N GLN A 209 -1.88 9.93 9.63
CA GLN A 209 -3.01 10.27 10.49
C GLN A 209 -3.90 11.38 9.89
N LYS A 210 -3.35 12.24 9.03
CA LYS A 210 -4.10 13.30 8.35
C LYS A 210 -4.81 12.81 7.09
N LEU A 211 -4.41 11.67 6.52
CA LEU A 211 -5.16 11.06 5.43
C LEU A 211 -6.53 10.61 5.94
N ASN A 212 -7.61 11.12 5.35
CA ASN A 212 -8.96 10.72 5.74
C ASN A 212 -9.25 9.30 5.24
N ARG A 213 -9.00 8.34 6.13
CA ARG A 213 -9.40 6.94 5.96
C ARG A 213 -10.74 6.70 6.64
N GLN A 214 -11.60 5.91 6.00
CA GLN A 214 -12.89 5.57 6.58
C GLN A 214 -12.74 4.66 7.81
N GLY A 215 -13.45 4.92 8.91
CA GLY A 215 -13.53 3.98 10.05
C GLY A 215 -12.46 4.11 11.13
N THR A 216 -12.31 3.10 12.00
CA THR A 216 -11.42 3.10 13.18
C THR A 216 -10.46 1.90 13.23
N LEU A 217 -9.16 2.13 13.50
CA LEU A 217 -8.12 1.17 13.14
C LEU A 217 -8.31 -0.04 14.02
N PRO A 218 -8.38 -1.25 13.45
CA PRO A 218 -8.56 -2.42 14.28
C PRO A 218 -7.40 -2.49 15.26
N LYS A 219 -7.71 -2.45 16.57
CA LYS A 219 -6.74 -2.25 17.67
C LYS A 219 -5.59 -3.25 17.74
N ASP A 220 -5.67 -4.34 16.98
CA ASP A 220 -4.70 -5.43 17.00
C ASP A 220 -3.84 -5.51 15.73
N LEU A 221 -4.01 -4.61 14.74
CA LEU A 221 -3.07 -4.55 13.62
C LEU A 221 -1.74 -3.97 14.11
N LYS A 222 -0.67 -4.77 14.02
CA LYS A 222 0.69 -4.29 14.26
C LYS A 222 1.05 -3.34 13.12
N PHE A 223 1.42 -2.11 13.47
CA PHE A 223 1.71 -1.04 12.52
C PHE A 223 2.76 -1.45 11.50
N ALA A 224 2.46 -1.16 10.24
CA ALA A 224 3.45 -0.92 9.22
C ALA A 224 2.86 0.10 8.24
N VAL A 225 3.67 1.10 7.95
CA VAL A 225 3.38 2.24 7.06
C VAL A 225 2.91 1.68 5.70
N PRO A 226 1.90 2.27 5.05
CA PRO A 226 1.38 1.77 3.77
C PRO A 226 2.43 1.70 2.65
#